data_AF-A0A6C0EDE6-F1
#
_entry.id   AF-A0A6C0EDE6-F1
#
_cell.length_a   1.000
_cell.length_b   1.000
_cell.length_c   1.000
_cell.angle_alpha   90.00
_cell.angle_beta   90.00
_cell.angle_gamma   90.00
#
_symmetry.space_group_name_H-M   'P 1'
#
loop_
_entity.id
_entity.type
_entity.pdbx_description
1 polymer ?
#
loop_
_entity_poly.entity_id
_entity_poly.type
_entity_poly.pdbx_seq_one_letter_code
_entity_poly.pdbx_strand_id
1 'polypeptide(L)'
;MDVYASVNFLWIVVMEPTFDCLNDENRTDIYSPSHAKYRGTKFMVKKIMHKIDNTVIRSMRDNETGNTFTVGEVVINNINPIIYYKSVSVAYCVGLGRREARYTGQINSWRDNGEPYAEFQLVKGTIEGICRYYIDDTVCSEVEFKNGMADGFCIQKYKTGETCSTGYFMKGEKFGDWNTYDKKGNVVKIEKYHDGHIINTLVCVNL
;
A
#
# COMPACT_ATOMS: atom_id res chain seq x y z
N MET A 1 27.03 24.53 -5.28
CA MET A 1 26.38 24.25 -6.57
C MET A 1 25.90 22.81 -6.53
N ASP A 2 24.68 22.59 -6.07
CA ASP A 2 24.06 21.26 -6.01
C ASP A 2 23.19 21.08 -7.25
N VAL A 3 23.73 20.32 -8.20
CA VAL A 3 23.14 20.06 -9.51
C VAL A 3 22.15 18.88 -9.39
N TYR A 4 21.07 19.01 -8.60
CA TYR A 4 19.90 18.09 -8.66
C TYR A 4 18.59 18.72 -8.15
N ALA A 5 18.46 20.05 -8.21
CA ALA A 5 17.17 20.71 -8.06
C ALA A 5 16.39 20.63 -9.38
N SER A 6 15.81 19.46 -9.71
CA SER A 6 14.68 19.33 -10.66
C SER A 6 14.32 17.87 -10.95
N VAL A 7 13.76 17.16 -9.96
CA VAL A 7 13.07 15.90 -10.27
C VAL A 7 11.64 15.97 -9.77
N ASN A 8 10.70 15.96 -10.71
CA ASN A 8 9.27 16.26 -10.57
C ASN A 8 8.50 15.12 -9.87
N PHE A 9 9.05 14.51 -8.82
CA PHE A 9 8.41 13.43 -8.06
C PHE A 9 7.14 13.86 -7.31
N LEU A 10 6.84 15.16 -7.26
CA LEU A 10 5.68 15.70 -6.55
C LEU A 10 4.41 15.77 -7.39
N TRP A 11 4.42 15.35 -8.65
CA TRP A 11 3.25 15.41 -9.51
C TRP A 11 2.71 14.03 -9.84
N ILE A 12 1.39 13.90 -9.85
CA ILE A 12 0.67 12.73 -10.32
C ILE A 12 -0.07 13.10 -11.59
N VAL A 13 0.17 12.33 -12.64
CA VAL A 13 -0.60 12.38 -13.88
C VAL A 13 -1.68 11.30 -13.79
N VAL A 14 -2.93 11.72 -13.62
CA VAL A 14 -4.09 10.84 -13.68
C VAL A 14 -4.47 10.67 -15.13
N MET A 15 -4.53 9.42 -15.58
CA MET A 15 -4.80 9.08 -16.97
C MET A 15 -5.83 7.97 -17.08
N GLU A 16 -6.53 7.92 -18.20
CA GLU A 16 -7.46 6.85 -18.57
C GLU A 16 -6.97 6.19 -19.85
N PRO A 17 -6.98 4.84 -19.95
CA PRO A 17 -6.62 4.16 -21.19
C PRO A 17 -7.60 4.58 -22.30
N THR A 18 -7.08 4.84 -23.50
CA THR A 18 -7.95 5.03 -24.67
C THR A 18 -8.54 3.69 -25.11
N PHE A 19 -9.59 3.72 -25.94
CA PHE A 19 -10.22 2.51 -26.48
C PHE A 19 -9.23 1.60 -27.23
N ASP A 20 -8.22 2.20 -27.86
CA ASP A 20 -7.15 1.51 -28.61
C ASP A 20 -5.86 1.32 -27.80
N CYS A 21 -5.92 1.46 -26.46
CA CYS A 21 -4.78 1.16 -25.60
C CYS A 21 -4.48 -0.34 -25.60
N LEU A 22 -3.26 -0.69 -25.95
CA LEU A 22 -2.78 -2.07 -25.83
C LEU A 22 -2.25 -2.24 -24.41
N ASN A 23 -2.89 -3.10 -23.62
CA ASN A 23 -2.39 -3.52 -22.31
C ASN A 23 -1.52 -4.78 -22.47
N ASP A 24 -0.46 -4.89 -21.67
CA ASP A 24 0.45 -6.04 -21.76
C ASP A 24 -0.14 -7.30 -21.09
N GLU A 25 -1.41 -7.31 -20.65
CA GLU A 25 -2.03 -8.42 -19.90
C GLU A 25 -2.04 -9.75 -20.67
N ASN A 26 -2.06 -9.70 -22.00
CA ASN A 26 -2.21 -10.88 -22.87
C ASN A 26 -0.95 -11.24 -23.67
N ARG A 27 0.21 -10.63 -23.36
CA ARG A 27 1.46 -10.90 -24.06
C ARG A 27 2.15 -12.17 -23.56
N THR A 28 2.78 -12.90 -24.46
CA THR A 28 3.49 -14.16 -24.13
C THR A 28 4.96 -13.93 -23.74
N ASP A 29 5.48 -12.71 -23.90
CA ASP A 29 6.90 -12.33 -23.74
C ASP A 29 7.14 -11.38 -22.55
N ILE A 30 6.28 -11.41 -21.53
CA ILE A 30 6.33 -10.46 -20.41
C ILE A 30 7.43 -10.83 -19.40
N TYR A 31 8.37 -9.92 -19.18
CA TYR A 31 9.44 -10.06 -18.18
C TYR A 31 8.94 -10.09 -16.71
N SER A 32 7.86 -9.36 -16.40
CA SER A 32 7.22 -9.36 -15.07
C SER A 32 5.68 -9.40 -15.19
N PRO A 33 5.07 -10.61 -15.18
CA PRO A 33 3.63 -10.79 -15.33
C PRO A 33 2.77 -10.00 -14.32
N SER A 34 3.28 -9.79 -13.10
CA SER A 34 2.58 -9.02 -12.07
C SER A 34 2.41 -7.53 -12.41
N HIS A 35 3.36 -6.95 -13.16
CA HIS A 35 3.31 -5.55 -13.57
C HIS A 35 2.66 -5.33 -14.94
N ALA A 36 2.40 -6.41 -15.70
CA ALA A 36 1.87 -6.36 -17.06
C ALA A 36 0.53 -5.63 -17.18
N LYS A 37 -0.34 -5.87 -16.19
CA LYS A 37 -1.65 -5.24 -16.10
C LYS A 37 -1.63 -3.74 -15.88
N TYR A 38 -0.52 -3.22 -15.38
CA TYR A 38 -0.33 -1.81 -15.09
C TYR A 38 0.48 -1.11 -16.17
N ARG A 39 0.54 -1.70 -17.37
CA ARG A 39 1.23 -1.16 -18.54
C ARG A 39 0.26 -0.96 -19.68
N GLY A 40 0.45 0.13 -20.42
CA GLY A 40 -0.23 0.28 -21.70
C GLY A 40 0.45 1.29 -22.62
N THR A 41 0.00 1.32 -23.86
CA THR A 41 0.63 2.13 -24.92
C THR A 41 0.00 3.52 -25.09
N LYS A 42 -1.27 3.70 -24.69
CA LYS A 42 -2.03 4.91 -25.04
C LYS A 42 -3.02 5.35 -23.97
N PHE A 43 -2.84 6.57 -23.49
CA PHE A 43 -3.61 7.09 -22.36
C PHE A 43 -4.00 8.55 -22.57
N MET A 44 -5.23 8.90 -22.19
CA MET A 44 -5.71 10.27 -22.12
C MET A 44 -5.35 10.89 -20.77
N VAL A 45 -4.71 12.06 -20.76
CA VAL A 45 -4.43 12.79 -19.51
C VAL A 45 -5.72 13.44 -19.00
N LYS A 46 -6.16 13.06 -17.80
CA LYS A 46 -7.39 13.59 -17.18
C LYS A 46 -7.12 14.71 -16.20
N LYS A 47 -6.03 14.58 -15.45
CA LYS A 47 -5.67 15.52 -14.39
C LYS A 47 -4.18 15.45 -14.11
N ILE A 48 -3.56 16.57 -13.83
CA ILE A 48 -2.20 16.64 -13.31
C ILE A 48 -2.29 17.33 -11.97
N MET A 49 -1.93 16.63 -10.90
CA MET A 49 -2.11 17.14 -9.53
C MET A 49 -0.84 16.99 -8.72
N HIS A 50 -0.55 18.02 -7.93
CA HIS A 50 0.53 18.02 -6.97
C HIS A 50 0.14 17.12 -5.80
N LYS A 51 1.12 16.34 -5.35
CA LYS A 51 0.95 15.32 -4.34
C LYS A 51 0.46 15.92 -3.02
N ILE A 52 1.13 16.96 -2.54
CA ILE A 52 0.96 17.36 -1.14
C ILE A 52 -0.28 18.24 -0.94
N ASP A 53 -0.46 19.23 -1.79
CA ASP A 53 -1.47 20.28 -1.61
C ASP A 53 -2.65 20.15 -2.59
N ASN A 54 -2.65 19.10 -3.42
CA ASN A 54 -3.66 18.84 -4.44
C ASN A 54 -3.79 19.93 -5.51
N THR A 55 -2.81 20.84 -5.64
CA THR A 55 -2.78 21.85 -6.71
C THR A 55 -2.88 21.18 -8.06
N VAL A 56 -3.74 21.69 -8.95
CA VAL A 56 -3.92 21.13 -10.30
C VAL A 56 -3.27 22.05 -11.32
N ILE A 57 -2.53 21.46 -12.27
CA ILE A 57 -1.92 22.19 -13.39
C ILE A 57 -2.39 21.65 -14.73
N ARG A 58 -2.26 22.49 -15.76
CA ARG A 58 -2.71 22.19 -17.12
C ARG A 58 -1.74 21.29 -17.88
N SER A 59 -0.44 21.44 -17.62
CA SER A 59 0.64 20.74 -18.31
C SER A 59 1.87 20.64 -17.42
N MET A 60 2.66 19.58 -17.58
CA MET A 60 3.96 19.39 -16.94
C MET A 60 4.93 18.66 -17.87
N ARG A 61 6.23 18.86 -17.67
CA ARG A 61 7.27 18.02 -18.26
C ARG A 61 7.88 17.15 -17.16
N ASP A 62 7.93 15.86 -17.41
CA ASP A 62 8.73 14.92 -16.63
C ASP A 62 10.18 15.03 -17.09
N ASN A 63 11.07 15.35 -16.15
CA ASN A 63 12.48 15.55 -16.43
C ASN A 63 13.23 14.21 -16.55
N GLU A 64 12.70 13.12 -16.00
CA GLU A 64 13.33 11.80 -16.10
C GLU A 64 13.07 11.16 -17.47
N THR A 65 11.80 11.12 -17.88
CA THR A 65 11.43 10.54 -19.16
C THR A 65 11.49 11.53 -20.33
N GLY A 66 11.57 12.83 -20.03
CA GLY A 66 11.48 13.91 -21.01
C GLY A 66 10.07 14.16 -21.54
N ASN A 67 9.08 13.34 -21.13
CA ASN A 67 7.70 13.39 -21.60
C ASN A 67 6.99 14.66 -21.13
N THR A 68 6.14 15.21 -21.99
CA THR A 68 5.23 16.29 -21.62
C THR A 68 3.82 15.72 -21.49
N PHE A 69 3.17 16.06 -20.38
CA PHE A 69 1.78 15.67 -20.09
C PHE A 69 0.93 16.92 -20.09
N THR A 70 -0.18 16.90 -20.82
CA THR A 70 -1.10 18.03 -20.94
C THR A 70 -2.52 17.50 -20.84
N VAL A 71 -3.32 18.02 -19.91
CA VAL A 71 -4.71 17.57 -19.71
C VAL A 71 -5.51 17.57 -21.05
N GLY A 72 -6.26 16.52 -21.32
CA GLY A 72 -7.01 16.36 -22.58
C GLY A 72 -6.16 15.94 -23.79
N GLU A 73 -4.85 15.75 -23.64
CA GLU A 73 -4.01 15.17 -24.67
C GLU A 73 -3.79 13.68 -24.43
N VAL A 74 -3.55 12.97 -25.53
CA VAL A 74 -3.22 11.54 -25.51
C VAL A 74 -1.71 11.37 -25.50
N VAL A 75 -1.22 10.60 -24.54
CA VAL A 75 0.17 10.17 -24.45
C VAL A 75 0.28 8.80 -25.12
N ILE A 76 1.24 8.68 -26.06
CA ILE A 76 1.54 7.44 -26.77
C ILE A 76 2.99 7.07 -26.46
N ASN A 77 3.22 5.86 -25.94
CA ASN A 77 4.58 5.33 -25.78
C ASN A 77 4.67 3.91 -26.32
N ASN A 78 5.18 3.79 -27.54
CA ASN A 78 5.31 2.51 -28.25
C ASN A 78 6.63 1.79 -27.94
N ILE A 79 7.60 2.48 -27.34
CA ILE A 79 8.93 1.91 -27.05
C ILE A 79 8.96 1.36 -25.62
N ASN A 80 8.42 2.12 -24.66
CA ASN A 80 8.34 1.74 -23.25
C ASN A 80 6.91 1.96 -22.74
N PRO A 81 6.11 0.90 -22.52
CA PRO A 81 4.74 1.05 -22.04
C PRO A 81 4.66 1.93 -20.80
N ILE A 82 3.66 2.81 -20.75
CA ILE A 82 3.40 3.68 -19.62
C ILE A 82 2.99 2.81 -18.44
N ILE A 83 3.76 2.88 -17.34
CA ILE A 83 3.40 2.23 -16.08
C ILE A 83 2.46 3.17 -15.32
N TYR A 84 1.26 2.69 -15.01
CA TYR A 84 0.26 3.43 -14.24
C TYR A 84 -0.07 2.71 -12.93
N TYR A 85 -0.78 3.38 -12.04
CA TYR A 85 -1.17 2.81 -10.76
C TYR A 85 -2.69 2.78 -10.60
N LYS A 86 -3.21 1.73 -9.95
CA LYS A 86 -4.65 1.51 -9.73
C LYS A 86 -5.31 2.64 -8.94
N SER A 87 -4.57 3.34 -8.09
CA SER A 87 -5.06 4.51 -7.39
C SER A 87 -3.99 5.58 -7.25
N VAL A 88 -4.46 6.81 -7.08
CA VAL A 88 -3.63 7.97 -6.75
C VAL A 88 -2.82 7.66 -5.48
N SER A 89 -3.42 7.02 -4.46
CA SER A 89 -2.74 6.62 -3.21
C SER A 89 -1.53 5.70 -3.42
N VAL A 90 -1.54 4.81 -4.42
CA VAL A 90 -0.33 4.03 -4.76
C VAL A 90 0.73 4.89 -5.44
N ALA A 91 0.31 5.74 -6.38
CA ALA A 91 1.22 6.64 -7.09
C ALA A 91 1.93 7.60 -6.12
N TYR A 92 1.22 8.00 -5.06
CA TYR A 92 1.83 8.60 -3.87
C TYR A 92 2.90 7.69 -3.30
N CYS A 93 2.55 6.54 -2.72
CA CYS A 93 3.50 5.67 -2.03
C CYS A 93 4.75 5.28 -2.83
N VAL A 94 4.63 5.03 -4.13
CA VAL A 94 5.78 4.65 -4.98
C VAL A 94 6.69 5.83 -5.29
N GLY A 95 6.14 7.01 -5.59
CA GLY A 95 6.95 8.24 -5.68
C GLY A 95 7.43 8.79 -4.32
N LEU A 96 6.88 8.21 -3.25
CA LEU A 96 7.26 8.16 -1.84
C LEU A 96 8.70 8.44 -1.43
N GLY A 97 9.62 7.77 -2.14
CA GLY A 97 10.90 7.26 -1.64
C GLY A 97 11.30 7.73 -0.24
N ARG A 98 10.87 7.07 0.85
CA ARG A 98 11.17 7.41 2.27
C ARG A 98 11.05 8.90 2.71
N ARG A 99 10.54 9.85 1.89
CA ARG A 99 10.86 11.28 2.06
C ARG A 99 9.71 12.28 1.82
N GLU A 100 8.46 11.97 2.10
CA GLU A 100 7.48 13.04 2.35
C GLU A 100 6.78 12.91 3.71
N ALA A 101 7.48 13.43 4.71
CA ALA A 101 7.07 13.59 6.11
C ALA A 101 5.88 14.55 6.33
N ARG A 102 5.00 14.76 5.33
CA ARG A 102 3.91 15.75 5.41
C ARG A 102 2.56 15.22 4.98
N TYR A 103 2.48 14.08 4.31
CA TYR A 103 1.21 13.54 3.83
C TYR A 103 0.31 13.09 4.99
N THR A 104 -0.97 13.49 4.93
CA THR A 104 -2.01 13.03 5.85
C THR A 104 -3.19 12.52 5.04
N GLY A 105 -3.53 11.24 5.17
CA GLY A 105 -4.61 10.62 4.40
C GLY A 105 -4.62 9.10 4.48
N GLN A 106 -5.69 8.50 3.96
CA GLN A 106 -5.86 7.05 3.88
C GLN A 106 -5.05 6.49 2.71
N ILE A 107 -4.31 5.43 2.98
CA ILE A 107 -3.54 4.67 2.02
C ILE A 107 -4.15 3.28 1.90
N ASN A 108 -4.35 2.87 0.65
CA ASN A 108 -4.56 1.49 0.30
C ASN A 108 -3.30 1.01 -0.42
N SER A 109 -2.89 -0.21 -0.13
CA SER A 109 -1.74 -0.86 -0.75
C SER A 109 -2.21 -2.18 -1.37
N TRP A 110 -1.55 -2.56 -2.45
CA TRP A 110 -1.84 -3.76 -3.21
C TRP A 110 -0.58 -4.59 -3.34
N ARG A 111 -0.74 -5.91 -3.44
CA ARG A 111 0.34 -6.82 -3.79
C ARG A 111 0.70 -6.65 -5.26
N ASP A 112 1.83 -7.20 -5.70
CA ASP A 112 2.26 -7.16 -7.10
C ASP A 112 1.21 -7.81 -8.03
N ASN A 113 0.49 -8.84 -7.56
CA ASN A 113 -0.62 -9.47 -8.26
C ASN A 113 -1.92 -8.63 -8.23
N GLY A 114 -1.89 -7.38 -7.74
CA GLY A 114 -2.98 -6.40 -7.65
C GLY A 114 -4.13 -6.69 -6.70
N GLU A 115 -4.00 -7.70 -5.85
CA GLU A 115 -4.91 -7.93 -4.72
C GLU A 115 -4.65 -6.90 -3.61
N PRO A 116 -5.67 -6.49 -2.83
CA PRO A 116 -5.47 -5.66 -1.64
C PRO A 116 -4.46 -6.31 -0.69
N TYR A 117 -3.53 -5.49 -0.17
CA TYR A 117 -2.54 -5.93 0.82
C TYR A 117 -2.83 -5.33 2.19
N ALA A 118 -2.96 -4.01 2.26
CA ALA A 118 -3.19 -3.31 3.50
C ALA A 118 -3.86 -1.94 3.29
N GLU A 119 -4.58 -1.49 4.29
CA GLU A 119 -5.19 -0.17 4.41
C GLU A 119 -4.70 0.47 5.71
N PHE A 120 -4.27 1.73 5.65
CA PHE A 120 -3.78 2.46 6.83
C PHE A 120 -3.88 3.97 6.66
N GLN A 121 -3.82 4.70 7.76
CA GLN A 121 -3.84 6.16 7.76
C GLN A 121 -2.42 6.70 7.99
N LEU A 122 -2.03 7.69 7.20
CA LEU A 122 -0.85 8.51 7.46
C LEU A 122 -1.27 9.83 8.11
N VAL A 123 -0.44 10.31 9.05
CA VAL A 123 -0.48 11.64 9.64
C VAL A 123 0.93 12.21 9.54
N LYS A 124 1.11 13.22 8.68
CA LYS A 124 2.42 13.83 8.39
C LYS A 124 3.51 12.79 8.03
N GLY A 125 3.15 11.85 7.16
CA GLY A 125 4.05 10.80 6.66
C GLY A 125 4.27 9.64 7.63
N THR A 126 3.62 9.65 8.80
CA THR A 126 3.76 8.63 9.83
C THR A 126 2.46 7.84 9.95
N ILE A 127 2.54 6.51 10.06
CA ILE A 127 1.35 5.66 10.22
C ILE A 127 0.74 5.88 11.62
N GLU A 128 -0.57 6.09 11.67
CA GLU A 128 -1.34 6.30 12.89
C GLU A 128 -2.67 5.55 12.84
N GLY A 129 -3.12 5.03 13.98
CA GLY A 129 -4.39 4.34 14.13
C GLY A 129 -4.37 2.90 13.62
N ILE A 130 -5.54 2.40 13.19
CA ILE A 130 -5.69 0.99 12.80
C ILE A 130 -5.22 0.77 11.36
N CYS A 131 -4.25 -0.13 11.21
CA CYS A 131 -3.87 -0.74 9.94
C CYS A 131 -4.63 -2.06 9.76
N ARG A 132 -5.26 -2.24 8.59
CA ARG A 132 -5.88 -3.51 8.18
C ARG A 132 -5.03 -4.20 7.14
N TYR A 133 -4.90 -5.52 7.25
CA TYR A 133 -4.19 -6.36 6.29
C TYR A 133 -5.14 -7.38 5.68
N TYR A 134 -4.92 -7.70 4.41
CA TYR A 134 -5.82 -8.51 3.61
C TYR A 134 -5.14 -9.77 3.03
N ILE A 135 -5.89 -10.87 3.01
CA ILE A 135 -5.61 -12.12 2.30
C ILE A 135 -6.89 -12.51 1.57
N ASP A 136 -6.83 -12.74 0.26
CA ASP A 136 -7.98 -13.12 -0.58
C ASP A 136 -9.19 -12.18 -0.36
N ASP A 137 -8.97 -10.86 -0.43
CA ASP A 137 -9.96 -9.79 -0.17
C ASP A 137 -10.58 -9.78 1.25
N THR A 138 -10.11 -10.63 2.16
CA THR A 138 -10.61 -10.73 3.54
C THR A 138 -9.61 -10.12 4.52
N VAL A 139 -10.10 -9.31 5.47
CA VAL A 139 -9.26 -8.75 6.55
C VAL A 139 -8.74 -9.90 7.41
N CYS A 140 -7.44 -10.15 7.33
CA CYS A 140 -6.76 -11.19 8.10
C CYS A 140 -6.08 -10.65 9.37
N SER A 141 -5.85 -9.33 9.45
CA SER A 141 -5.25 -8.70 10.63
C SER A 141 -5.66 -7.23 10.75
N GLU A 142 -5.87 -6.79 11.98
CA GLU A 142 -5.96 -5.38 12.35
C GLU A 142 -4.90 -5.09 13.43
N VAL A 143 -4.11 -4.04 13.25
CA VAL A 143 -3.01 -3.68 14.15
C VAL A 143 -3.06 -2.18 14.41
N GLU A 144 -3.00 -1.79 15.68
CA GLU A 144 -2.87 -0.39 16.08
C GLU A 144 -1.43 0.11 15.94
N PHE A 145 -1.27 1.24 15.25
CA PHE A 145 -0.02 1.93 15.06
C PHE A 145 -0.05 3.30 15.72
N LYS A 146 1.09 3.68 16.30
CA LYS A 146 1.35 5.00 16.85
C LYS A 146 2.76 5.42 16.47
N ASN A 147 2.91 6.64 15.97
CA ASN A 147 4.17 7.20 15.48
C ASN A 147 4.92 6.24 14.51
N GLY A 148 4.18 5.53 13.65
CA GLY A 148 4.77 4.65 12.64
C GLY A 148 5.21 3.28 13.15
N MET A 149 4.95 2.96 14.42
CA MET A 149 5.27 1.67 15.04
C MET A 149 4.00 1.00 15.55
N ALA A 150 3.95 -0.33 15.49
CA ALA A 150 2.86 -1.07 16.12
C ALA A 150 2.90 -0.85 17.63
N ASP A 151 1.84 -0.27 18.20
CA ASP A 151 1.79 0.13 19.60
C ASP A 151 0.32 0.21 20.02
N GLY A 152 -0.19 -0.90 20.55
CA GLY A 152 -1.60 -1.09 20.83
C GLY A 152 -2.11 -2.46 20.45
N PHE A 153 -3.43 -2.58 20.29
CA PHE A 153 -4.09 -3.87 20.14
C PHE A 153 -3.89 -4.48 18.74
N CYS A 154 -3.77 -5.80 18.69
CA CYS A 154 -3.70 -6.59 17.47
C CYS A 154 -4.76 -7.69 17.50
N ILE A 155 -5.45 -7.86 16.38
CA ILE A 155 -6.38 -8.96 16.12
C ILE A 155 -5.94 -9.63 14.82
N GLN A 156 -5.83 -10.95 14.84
CA GLN A 156 -5.67 -11.76 13.64
C GLN A 156 -6.91 -12.64 13.45
N LYS A 157 -7.30 -12.87 12.20
CA LYS A 157 -8.50 -13.62 11.82
C LYS A 157 -8.15 -14.80 10.93
N TYR A 158 -8.92 -15.88 11.05
CA TYR A 158 -8.96 -16.94 10.07
C TYR A 158 -9.52 -16.44 8.74
N LYS A 159 -9.27 -17.16 7.65
CA LYS A 159 -9.89 -16.86 6.34
C LYS A 159 -11.43 -16.86 6.39
N THR A 160 -12.00 -17.60 7.34
CA THR A 160 -13.44 -17.69 7.60
C THR A 160 -13.98 -16.48 8.39
N GLY A 161 -13.11 -15.61 8.91
CA GLY A 161 -13.45 -14.34 9.54
C GLY A 161 -13.40 -14.34 11.07
N GLU A 162 -13.39 -15.51 11.71
CA GLU A 162 -13.30 -15.63 13.17
C GLU A 162 -11.91 -15.25 13.67
N THR A 163 -11.83 -14.70 14.88
CA THR A 163 -10.57 -14.36 15.53
C THR A 163 -9.72 -15.60 15.74
N CYS A 164 -8.48 -15.60 15.21
CA CYS A 164 -7.50 -16.65 15.43
C CYS A 164 -6.49 -16.30 16.52
N SER A 165 -6.17 -15.02 16.68
CA SER A 165 -5.35 -14.55 17.80
C SER A 165 -5.61 -13.09 18.17
N THR A 166 -5.33 -12.75 19.42
CA THR A 166 -5.31 -11.37 19.91
C THR A 166 -4.09 -11.14 20.78
N GLY A 167 -3.65 -9.89 20.88
CA GLY A 167 -2.56 -9.50 21.76
C GLY A 167 -2.26 -8.02 21.64
N TYR A 168 -1.19 -7.58 22.29
CA TYR A 168 -0.73 -6.20 22.22
C TYR A 168 0.68 -6.13 21.64
N PHE A 169 0.93 -5.07 20.89
CA PHE A 169 2.26 -4.59 20.58
C PHE A 169 2.60 -3.41 21.48
N MET A 170 3.88 -3.27 21.84
CA MET A 170 4.43 -2.07 22.43
C MET A 170 5.73 -1.77 21.70
N LYS A 171 5.82 -0.57 21.10
CA LYS A 171 6.99 -0.13 20.33
C LYS A 171 7.48 -1.15 19.29
N GLY A 172 6.56 -1.76 18.56
CA GLY A 172 6.84 -2.69 17.47
C GLY A 172 7.00 -4.15 17.90
N GLU A 173 7.02 -4.43 19.20
CA GLU A 173 7.26 -5.77 19.74
C GLU A 173 6.04 -6.34 20.44
N LYS A 174 5.83 -7.65 20.34
CA LYS A 174 4.76 -8.32 21.08
C LYS A 174 4.95 -8.11 22.58
N PHE A 175 3.86 -7.80 23.28
CA PHE A 175 3.88 -7.55 24.72
C PHE A 175 2.63 -8.12 25.39
N GLY A 176 2.80 -8.60 26.62
CA GLY A 176 1.71 -9.12 27.43
C GLY A 176 1.20 -10.46 26.91
N ASP A 177 -0.06 -10.76 27.20
CA ASP A 177 -0.66 -12.04 26.85
C ASP A 177 -1.16 -12.04 25.40
N TRP A 178 -0.72 -13.04 24.65
CA TRP A 178 -1.16 -13.33 23.30
C TRP A 178 -2.02 -14.59 23.31
N ASN A 179 -3.31 -14.41 23.05
CA ASN A 179 -4.29 -15.48 23.06
C ASN A 179 -4.46 -16.04 21.65
N THR A 180 -4.42 -17.37 21.52
CA THR A 180 -4.76 -18.09 20.29
C THR A 180 -6.08 -18.82 20.50
N TYR A 181 -6.98 -18.71 19.54
CA TYR A 181 -8.33 -19.29 19.61
C TYR A 181 -8.47 -20.39 18.56
N ASP A 182 -9.32 -21.39 18.82
CA ASP A 182 -9.79 -22.31 17.78
C ASP A 182 -10.90 -21.68 16.93
N LYS A 183 -11.37 -22.39 15.90
CA LYS A 183 -12.48 -21.91 15.03
C LYS A 183 -13.83 -21.78 15.74
N LYS A 184 -13.97 -22.30 16.96
CA LYS A 184 -15.17 -22.14 17.80
C LYS A 184 -15.05 -20.96 18.76
N GLY A 185 -13.89 -20.28 18.79
CA GLY A 185 -13.61 -19.16 19.68
C GLY A 185 -13.06 -19.56 21.05
N ASN A 186 -12.71 -20.82 21.28
CA ASN A 186 -12.11 -21.25 22.55
C ASN A 186 -10.62 -20.92 22.56
N VAL A 187 -10.12 -20.40 23.68
CA VAL A 187 -8.67 -20.19 23.87
C VAL A 187 -7.98 -21.56 23.94
N VAL A 188 -7.05 -21.80 23.02
CA VAL A 188 -6.25 -23.04 22.96
C VAL A 188 -4.81 -22.82 23.41
N LYS A 189 -4.34 -21.56 23.40
CA LYS A 189 -2.98 -21.22 23.79
C LYS A 189 -2.90 -19.78 24.28
N ILE A 190 -2.13 -19.54 25.32
CA ILE A 190 -1.74 -18.21 25.80
C ILE A 190 -0.21 -18.16 25.84
N GLU A 191 0.37 -17.20 25.12
CA GLU A 191 1.81 -16.92 25.15
C GLU A 191 2.03 -15.55 25.79
N LYS A 192 2.82 -15.48 26.86
CA LYS A 192 3.17 -14.21 27.49
C LYS A 192 4.47 -13.69 26.91
N TYR A 193 4.45 -12.45 26.45
CA TYR A 193 5.59 -11.78 25.83
C TYR A 193 6.13 -10.63 26.69
N HIS A 194 7.45 -10.48 26.69
CA HIS A 194 8.17 -9.30 27.18
C HIS A 194 9.32 -8.98 26.22
N ASP A 195 9.41 -7.72 25.78
CA ASP A 195 10.38 -7.24 24.78
C ASP A 195 10.45 -8.16 23.55
N GLY A 196 9.28 -8.57 23.03
CA GLY A 196 9.17 -9.45 21.85
C GLY A 196 9.47 -10.92 22.09
N HIS A 197 9.93 -11.32 23.29
CA HIS A 197 10.30 -12.70 23.61
C HIS A 197 9.20 -13.39 24.42
N ILE A 198 8.95 -14.67 24.12
CA ILE A 198 8.06 -15.51 24.91
C ILE A 198 8.73 -15.80 26.24
N ILE A 199 8.05 -15.49 27.34
CA ILE A 199 8.49 -15.81 28.71
C ILE A 199 7.64 -16.91 29.36
N ASN A 200 6.45 -17.19 28.83
CA ASN A 200 5.59 -18.26 29.29
C ASN A 200 4.65 -18.74 28.18
N THR A 201 4.37 -20.03 28.14
CA THR A 201 3.35 -20.62 27.27
C THR A 201 2.43 -21.52 28.08
N LEU A 202 1.13 -21.26 28.01
CA LEU A 202 0.08 -22.11 28.54
C LEU A 202 -0.71 -22.70 27.37
N VAL A 203 -0.77 -24.03 27.29
CA VAL A 203 -1.62 -24.74 26.32
C VAL A 203 -2.90 -25.16 27.03
N CYS A 204 -4.04 -24.70 26.53
CA CYS A 204 -5.35 -25.02 27.08
C CYS A 204 -5.84 -26.31 26.41
N VAL A 205 -5.99 -27.37 27.20
CA VAL A 205 -6.54 -28.64 26.74
C VAL A 205 -8.03 -28.63 27.08
N ASN A 206 -8.89 -28.63 26.06
CA ASN A 206 -10.31 -28.86 26.26
C ASN A 206 -10.52 -30.34 26.62
N LEU A 207 -10.90 -30.62 27.87
CA LEU A 207 -11.33 -31.93 28.34
C LEU A 207 -12.76 -32.25 27.86
#